data_AF-A0A516IR00-F1
#
_entry.id   AF-A0A516IR00-F1
#
_cell.length_a   1.000
_cell.length_b   1.000
_cell.length_c   1.000
_cell.angle_alpha   90.00
_cell.angle_beta   90.00
_cell.angle_gamma   90.00
#
_symmetry.space_group_name_H-M   'P 1'
#
loop_
_entity.id
_entity.type
_entity.pdbx_description
1 polymer ?
#
loop_
_entity_poly.entity_id
_entity_poly.type
_entity_poly.pdbx_seq_one_letter_code
_entity_poly.pdbx_strand_id
1 'polypeptide(L)'
;MGGYRQSSYDPDSYDQPGPPLTPFNGLQWAGVALGAVGIGLFLLYVAGRLGWTAPIVATASSGIVPTFAGYMLVNSRRGPSIMVDDVQRDRNRKILFVTLAICAAILGAALVIEFQGA
;
A
#
# COMPACT_ATOMS: atom_id res chain seq x y z
N MET A 1 26.79 31.95 20.21
CA MET A 1 25.42 32.48 20.39
C MET A 1 24.61 31.96 19.20
N GLY A 2 24.02 30.77 19.24
CA GLY A 2 23.06 30.31 20.24
C GLY A 2 21.65 30.56 19.68
N GLY A 3 21.30 29.82 18.62
CA GLY A 3 20.06 30.03 17.87
C GLY A 3 19.47 28.74 17.32
N TYR A 4 19.54 27.64 18.09
CA TYR A 4 18.61 26.52 17.90
C TYR A 4 17.23 26.99 18.37
N ARG A 5 16.46 27.57 17.46
CA ARG A 5 15.02 27.91 17.57
C ARG A 5 14.36 27.21 16.38
N GLN A 6 13.36 26.34 16.50
CA GLN A 6 12.46 26.00 17.59
C GLN A 6 12.24 24.49 17.63
N SER A 7 12.44 23.89 18.80
CA SER A 7 11.65 22.74 19.22
C SER A 7 10.23 23.26 19.47
N SER A 8 9.42 23.36 18.41
CA SER A 8 7.98 23.24 18.60
C SER A 8 7.75 21.76 18.78
N TYR A 9 7.87 21.27 20.01
CA TYR A 9 7.41 19.94 20.38
C TYR A 9 5.88 20.00 20.38
N ASP A 10 5.31 20.16 19.19
CA ASP A 10 3.90 19.91 18.97
C ASP A 10 3.81 18.38 18.81
N PRO A 11 3.29 17.66 19.83
CA PRO A 11 3.20 16.21 19.78
C PRO A 11 2.30 15.72 18.63
N ASP A 12 1.50 16.62 18.06
CA ASP A 12 0.71 16.35 16.88
C ASP A 12 1.45 16.71 15.58
N SER A 13 2.56 17.45 15.59
CA SER A 13 3.32 17.69 14.36
C SER A 13 4.07 16.41 13.93
N TYR A 14 3.66 15.82 12.80
CA TYR A 14 4.35 14.69 12.20
C TYR A 14 4.72 14.96 10.75
N ASP A 15 5.95 14.61 10.40
CA ASP A 15 6.46 14.68 9.05
C ASP A 15 5.99 13.47 8.25
N GLN A 16 5.42 13.68 7.07
CA GLN A 16 5.13 12.59 6.13
C GLN A 16 6.29 12.43 5.15
N PRO A 17 6.73 11.19 4.85
CA PRO A 17 7.72 10.96 3.81
C PRO A 17 7.24 11.54 2.48
N GLY A 18 8.13 12.25 1.78
CA GLY A 18 7.82 12.83 0.48
C GLY A 18 7.50 11.76 -0.58
N PRO A 19 6.94 12.18 -1.73
CA PRO A 19 6.63 11.27 -2.83
C PRO A 19 7.91 10.60 -3.38
N PRO A 20 7.79 9.46 -4.08
CA PRO A 20 8.91 8.88 -4.83
C PRO A 20 9.55 9.92 -5.75
N LEU A 21 10.89 9.97 -5.78
CA LEU A 21 11.61 10.93 -6.61
C LEU A 21 11.34 10.70 -8.09
N THR A 22 11.06 11.77 -8.83
CA THR A 22 10.91 11.77 -10.30
C THR A 22 12.05 12.56 -10.95
N PRO A 23 12.60 12.11 -12.10
CA PRO A 23 12.25 10.89 -12.83
C PRO A 23 12.69 9.61 -12.11
N PHE A 24 11.94 8.52 -12.32
CA PHE A 24 12.25 7.22 -11.70
C PHE A 24 13.58 6.68 -12.19
N ASN A 25 14.41 6.21 -11.27
CA ASN A 25 15.64 5.51 -11.61
C ASN A 25 15.36 4.05 -12.01
N GLY A 26 16.40 3.34 -12.48
CA GLY A 26 16.27 1.93 -12.90
C GLY A 26 15.73 1.00 -11.81
N LEU A 27 16.06 1.26 -10.54
CA LEU A 27 15.57 0.45 -9.41
C LEU A 27 14.08 0.66 -9.15
N GLN A 28 13.60 1.91 -9.24
CA GLN A 28 12.18 2.23 -9.12
C GLN A 28 11.38 1.62 -10.27
N TRP A 29 11.91 1.65 -11.50
CA TRP A 29 11.32 0.94 -12.64
C TRP A 29 11.27 -0.57 -12.46
N ALA A 30 12.34 -1.18 -11.92
CA ALA A 30 12.33 -2.59 -11.55
C ALA A 30 11.25 -2.88 -10.49
N GLY A 31 11.06 -1.96 -9.54
CA GLY A 31 9.97 -2.03 -8.57
C GLY A 31 8.58 -1.99 -9.20
N VAL A 32 8.35 -1.10 -10.17
CA VAL A 32 7.09 -1.04 -10.93
C VAL A 32 6.84 -2.35 -11.68
N ALA A 33 7.85 -2.87 -12.39
CA ALA A 33 7.74 -4.12 -13.14
C ALA A 33 7.43 -5.30 -12.21
N LEU A 34 8.14 -5.41 -11.09
CA LEU A 34 7.91 -6.47 -10.10
C LEU A 34 6.52 -6.37 -9.46
N GLY A 35 6.08 -5.15 -9.16
CA GLY A 35 4.73 -4.88 -8.66
C GLY A 35 3.64 -5.31 -9.64
N ALA A 36 3.80 -4.97 -10.92
CA ALA A 36 2.86 -5.36 -11.98
C ALA A 36 2.80 -6.88 -12.16
N VAL A 37 3.95 -7.56 -12.13
CA VAL A 37 4.02 -9.04 -12.17
C VAL A 37 3.30 -9.64 -10.96
N GLY A 38 3.53 -9.11 -9.76
CA GLY A 38 2.87 -9.59 -8.55
C GLY A 38 1.35 -9.44 -8.59
N ILE A 39 0.85 -8.30 -9.05
CA ILE A 39 -0.59 -8.08 -9.26
C ILE A 39 -1.15 -9.08 -10.28
N GLY A 40 -0.45 -9.28 -11.40
CA GLY A 40 -0.85 -10.26 -12.42
C GLY A 40 -0.96 -11.69 -11.86
N LEU A 41 0.02 -12.13 -11.08
CA LEU A 41 0.02 -13.44 -10.43
C LEU A 41 -1.12 -13.58 -9.41
N PHE A 42 -1.40 -12.51 -8.65
CA PHE A 42 -2.52 -12.51 -7.71
C PHE A 42 -3.87 -12.60 -8.43
N LEU A 43 -4.05 -11.87 -9.52
CA LEU A 43 -5.26 -11.94 -10.34
C LEU A 43 -5.43 -13.33 -10.97
N LEU A 44 -4.35 -13.95 -11.46
CA LEU A 44 -4.39 -15.32 -11.97
C LEU A 44 -4.75 -16.34 -10.88
N TYR A 45 -4.25 -16.16 -9.65
CA TYR A 45 -4.64 -16.98 -8.51
C TYR A 45 -6.16 -16.87 -8.23
N VAL A 46 -6.69 -15.64 -8.19
CA VAL A 46 -8.13 -15.41 -7.98
C VAL A 46 -8.95 -15.98 -9.13
N ALA A 47 -8.55 -15.76 -10.39
CA ALA A 47 -9.22 -16.30 -11.57
C ALA A 47 -9.25 -17.84 -11.56
N GLY A 48 -8.16 -18.48 -11.13
CA GLY A 48 -8.11 -19.93 -10.93
C GLY A 48 -9.05 -20.43 -9.84
N ARG A 49 -9.17 -19.69 -8.72
CA ARG A 49 -10.11 -20.02 -7.63
C ARG A 49 -11.58 -19.81 -8.01
N LEU A 50 -11.86 -18.86 -8.90
CA LEU A 50 -13.19 -18.63 -9.47
C LEU A 50 -13.52 -19.59 -10.63
N GLY A 51 -12.59 -20.44 -11.05
CA GLY A 51 -12.78 -21.39 -12.15
C GLY A 51 -12.74 -20.76 -13.54
N TRP A 52 -12.28 -19.51 -13.68
CA TRP A 52 -12.17 -18.82 -14.96
C TRP A 52 -10.96 -19.28 -15.80
N THR A 53 -9.93 -19.78 -15.13
CA THR A 53 -8.72 -20.32 -15.77
C THR A 53 -8.27 -21.60 -15.08
N ALA A 54 -7.42 -22.39 -15.73
CA ALA A 54 -6.72 -23.47 -15.04
C ALA A 54 -5.92 -22.89 -13.84
N PRO A 55 -5.84 -23.59 -12.69
CA PRO A 55 -5.12 -23.11 -11.52
C PRO A 55 -3.60 -23.20 -11.74
N ILE A 56 -3.06 -22.21 -12.45
CA ILE A 56 -1.63 -22.10 -12.76
C ILE A 56 -0.83 -21.64 -11.52
N VAL A 57 -1.44 -20.84 -10.67
CA VAL A 57 -0.83 -20.31 -9.44
C VAL A 57 -1.46 -20.98 -8.23
N ALA A 58 -0.65 -21.70 -7.45
CA ALA A 58 -1.14 -22.49 -6.31
C ALA A 58 -1.43 -21.65 -5.06
N THR A 59 -0.64 -20.60 -4.82
CA THR A 59 -0.68 -19.81 -3.57
C THR A 59 -0.81 -18.32 -3.85
N ALA A 60 -1.60 -17.62 -3.02
CA ALA A 60 -1.74 -16.16 -3.10
C ALA A 60 -0.40 -15.43 -2.85
N SER A 61 0.49 -16.02 -2.06
CA SER A 61 1.81 -15.48 -1.74
C SER A 61 2.67 -15.22 -2.97
N SER A 62 2.51 -16.02 -4.04
CA SER A 62 3.20 -15.82 -5.32
C SER A 62 2.90 -14.47 -5.98
N GLY A 63 1.74 -13.86 -5.69
CA GLY A 63 1.42 -12.50 -6.14
C GLY A 63 1.68 -11.43 -5.09
N ILE A 64 1.35 -11.72 -3.82
CA ILE A 64 1.46 -10.75 -2.72
C ILE A 64 2.92 -10.33 -2.48
N VAL A 65 3.84 -11.30 -2.35
CA VAL A 65 5.25 -11.03 -2.03
C VAL A 65 5.93 -10.12 -3.07
N PRO A 66 5.89 -10.42 -4.39
CA PRO A 66 6.47 -9.52 -5.39
C PRO A 66 5.77 -8.16 -5.46
N THR A 67 4.47 -8.09 -5.17
CA THR A 67 3.75 -6.80 -5.11
C THR A 67 4.31 -5.90 -4.00
N PHE A 68 4.48 -6.45 -2.79
CA PHE A 68 5.06 -5.73 -1.66
C PHE A 68 6.53 -5.36 -1.90
N ALA A 69 7.32 -6.29 -2.44
CA ALA A 69 8.72 -6.03 -2.78
C ALA A 69 8.83 -4.92 -3.84
N GLY A 70 8.00 -4.96 -4.88
CA GLY A 70 7.92 -3.91 -5.90
C GLY A 70 7.58 -2.55 -5.30
N TYR A 71 6.60 -2.50 -4.41
CA TYR A 71 6.23 -1.27 -3.69
C TYR A 71 7.38 -0.72 -2.86
N MET A 72 8.12 -1.57 -2.12
CA MET A 72 9.30 -1.14 -1.36
C MET A 72 10.39 -0.55 -2.27
N LEU A 73 10.64 -1.15 -3.43
CA LEU A 73 11.62 -0.66 -4.39
C LEU A 73 11.24 0.70 -5.00
N VAL A 74 9.97 0.89 -5.37
CA VAL A 74 9.47 2.20 -5.86
C VAL A 74 9.68 3.28 -4.81
N ASN A 75 9.50 2.93 -3.53
CA ASN A 75 9.64 3.83 -2.40
C ASN A 75 11.06 3.90 -1.81
N SER A 76 12.05 3.24 -2.42
CA SER A 76 13.44 3.23 -1.94
C SER A 76 14.09 4.62 -1.96
N ARG A 77 13.61 5.53 -2.82
CA ARG A 77 14.07 6.92 -2.90
C ARG A 77 12.88 7.86 -2.90
N ARG A 78 12.77 8.64 -1.83
CA ARG A 78 11.70 9.60 -1.60
C ARG A 78 12.24 11.02 -1.52
N GLY A 79 11.41 11.98 -1.89
CA GLY A 79 11.67 13.40 -1.69
C GLY A 79 11.76 13.78 -0.21
N PRO A 80 12.15 15.03 0.09
CA PRO A 80 12.19 15.54 1.46
C PRO A 80 10.82 15.38 2.14
N SER A 81 10.83 15.19 3.46
CA SER A 81 9.58 15.16 4.23
C SER A 81 8.84 16.48 4.07
N ILE A 82 7.51 16.37 4.03
CA ILE A 82 6.63 17.53 4.05
C ILE A 82 5.89 17.53 5.38
N MET A 83 5.81 18.70 6.02
CA MET A 83 4.93 18.87 7.16
C MET A 83 3.50 18.70 6.72
N VAL A 84 2.74 17.90 7.46
CA VAL A 84 1.34 17.63 7.17
C VAL A 84 0.50 18.80 7.66
N ASP A 85 -0.12 19.49 6.71
CA ASP A 85 -1.10 20.54 6.99
C ASP A 85 -2.41 19.96 7.54
N ASP A 86 -3.18 20.73 8.29
CA ASP A 86 -4.44 20.29 8.92
C ASP A 86 -5.45 19.79 7.88
N VAL A 87 -5.48 20.42 6.70
CA VAL A 87 -6.31 20.02 5.57
C VAL A 87 -5.93 18.63 5.05
N GLN A 88 -4.63 18.31 5.01
CA GLN A 88 -4.15 16.99 4.60
C GLN A 88 -4.46 15.93 5.66
N ARG A 89 -4.35 16.28 6.94
CA ARG A 89 -4.69 15.39 8.06
C ARG A 89 -6.16 14.95 8.00
N ASP A 90 -7.09 15.90 7.81
CA ASP A 90 -8.52 15.58 7.72
C ASP A 90 -8.84 14.70 6.52
N ARG A 91 -8.20 14.95 5.37
CA ARG A 91 -8.34 14.11 4.19
C ARG A 91 -7.81 12.69 4.44
N ASN A 92 -6.64 12.57 5.09
CA ASN A 92 -6.06 11.28 5.44
C ASN A 92 -6.93 10.50 6.43
N ARG A 93 -7.51 11.17 7.44
CA ARG A 93 -8.49 10.54 8.35
C ARG A 93 -9.71 10.01 7.61
N LYS A 94 -10.28 10.79 6.69
CA LYS A 94 -11.43 10.34 5.88
C LYS A 94 -11.07 9.11 5.04
N ILE A 95 -9.90 9.12 4.39
CA ILE A 95 -9.41 7.98 3.59
C ILE A 95 -9.18 6.76 4.48
N LEU A 96 -8.61 6.93 5.67
CA LEU A 96 -8.40 5.86 6.64
C LEU A 96 -9.73 5.23 7.04
N PHE A 97 -10.74 6.04 7.39
CA PHE A 97 -12.07 5.55 7.76
C PHE A 97 -12.73 4.79 6.61
N VAL A 98 -12.67 5.32 5.38
CA VAL A 98 -13.21 4.64 4.20
C VAL A 98 -12.50 3.31 3.96
N THR A 99 -11.17 3.29 4.05
CA THR A 99 -10.37 2.06 3.90
C THR A 99 -10.75 1.03 4.97
N LEU A 100 -10.85 1.43 6.23
CA LEU A 100 -11.28 0.56 7.33
C LEU A 100 -12.67 -0.01 7.10
N ALA A 101 -13.62 0.80 6.65
CA ALA A 101 -14.98 0.35 6.34
C ALA A 101 -14.99 -0.70 5.21
N ILE A 102 -14.19 -0.49 4.16
CA ILE A 102 -14.04 -1.45 3.06
C ILE A 102 -13.42 -2.76 3.57
N CYS A 103 -12.33 -2.69 4.35
CA CYS A 103 -11.71 -3.88 4.92
C CYS A 103 -12.67 -4.66 5.83
N ALA A 104 -13.43 -3.97 6.69
CA ALA A 104 -14.44 -4.59 7.55
C ALA A 104 -15.55 -5.26 6.72
N ALA A 105 -16.01 -4.62 5.64
CA ALA A 105 -17.01 -5.21 4.74
C ALA A 105 -16.48 -6.47 4.03
N ILE A 106 -15.25 -6.44 3.52
CA ILE A 106 -14.61 -7.60 2.87
C ILE A 106 -14.43 -8.75 3.86
N LEU A 107 -13.91 -8.48 5.06
CA LEU A 107 -13.72 -9.50 6.09
C LEU A 107 -15.06 -10.07 6.57
N GLY A 108 -16.07 -9.21 6.75
CA GLY A 108 -17.43 -9.64 7.12
C GLY A 108 -18.06 -10.52 6.04
N ALA A 109 -17.94 -10.15 4.75
CA ALA A 109 -18.41 -10.97 3.65
C ALA A 109 -17.67 -12.31 3.56
N ALA A 110 -16.34 -12.31 3.74
CA ALA A 110 -15.55 -13.53 3.76
C ALA A 110 -15.98 -14.48 4.89
N LEU A 111 -16.19 -13.94 6.10
CA LEU A 111 -16.70 -14.71 7.25
C LEU A 111 -18.09 -15.31 6.96
N VAL A 112 -19.02 -14.53 6.41
CA VAL A 112 -20.36 -15.04 6.08
C VAL A 112 -20.30 -16.16 5.04
N ILE A 113 -19.45 -16.03 4.03
CA ILE A 113 -19.24 -17.08 3.02
C ILE A 113 -18.65 -18.34 3.66
N GLU A 114 -17.69 -18.21 4.58
CA GLU A 114 -17.10 -19.35 5.27
C GLU A 114 -18.10 -20.06 6.19
N PHE A 115 -18.94 -19.31 6.92
CA PHE A 115 -19.96 -19.88 7.81
C PHE A 115 -21.24 -20.38 7.11
N GLN A 116 -21.53 -19.95 5.87
CA GLN A 116 -22.63 -20.49 5.07
C GLN A 116 -22.19 -21.58 4.07
N GLY A 117 -20.89 -21.65 3.76
CA GLY A 117 -20.29 -22.64 2.87
C GLY A 117 -19.66 -23.85 3.58
N ALA A 118 -19.60 -23.83 4.93
CA ALA A 118 -19.28 -24.97 5.79
C ALA A 118 -20.56 -25.70 6.24
#